data_AF-A0A2X0IFF0-F1
#
_entry.id   AF-A0A2X0IFF0-F1
#
_cell.length_a   1.000
_cell.length_b   1.000
_cell.length_c   1.000
_cell.angle_alpha   90.00
_cell.angle_beta   90.00
_cell.angle_gamma   90.00
#
_symmetry.space_group_name_H-M   'P 1'
#
loop_
_entity.id
_entity.type
_entity.pdbx_description
1 polymer ?
#
loop_
_entity_poly.entity_id
_entity_poly.type
_entity_poly.pdbx_seq_one_letter_code
_entity_poly.pdbx_strand_id
1 'polypeptide(L)'
;MALRASVSAGPARLRAVISHPVPACSCCGAPTPDDKRIDVRFGLPDAVFGGDEQGRRHPADLQALLQADGHGSFVRCLLPVRLTDGIELVIGTWLRITDADLARAAEAWETPAYRDLVFEGTLANATRPWQDRLQDARVTATVLNEGEIPYVTAADSTAVSEILTEEWDRDYVLSRFGHALPVAVRTRVDGRWSMERTPGLQGRVVDGSHRFHGPGRTVFLDALTRREPDADLEAQLAALLQGAPSVPAEQQLTEREPGCLRHAFWTTTVREGKEQHTLYGFVVVPGAALVTGCVFDETVDLAWAKHVWRSIRVEDGEETTR
;
A
#
# COMPACT_ATOMS: atom_id res chain seq x y z
N MET A 1 31.25 -25.77 -53.76
CA MET A 1 30.63 -26.41 -52.58
C MET A 1 31.38 -25.91 -51.33
N ALA A 2 31.38 -24.59 -51.08
CA ALA A 2 30.38 -23.80 -50.34
C ALA A 2 30.21 -24.32 -48.88
N LEU A 3 31.07 -23.91 -47.95
CA LEU A 3 31.11 -22.68 -47.11
C LEU A 3 30.38 -22.85 -45.75
N ARG A 4 31.16 -22.61 -44.69
CA ARG A 4 30.77 -22.47 -43.29
C ARG A 4 29.80 -21.30 -43.11
N ALA A 5 28.85 -21.43 -42.20
CA ALA A 5 28.17 -20.30 -41.57
C ALA A 5 28.30 -20.44 -40.04
N SER A 6 29.17 -19.60 -39.49
CA SER A 6 29.30 -19.29 -38.08
C SER A 6 28.07 -18.52 -37.62
N VAL A 7 27.35 -19.03 -36.63
CA VAL A 7 26.34 -18.26 -35.91
C VAL A 7 27.07 -17.37 -34.90
N SER A 8 27.14 -16.08 -35.23
CA SER A 8 27.58 -15.03 -34.32
C SER A 8 26.48 -14.83 -33.27
N ALA A 9 26.71 -15.33 -32.06
CA ALA A 9 26.00 -14.87 -30.88
C ALA A 9 26.54 -13.47 -30.53
N GLY A 10 25.82 -12.44 -30.95
CA GLY A 10 26.06 -11.08 -30.47
C GLY A 10 25.80 -11.01 -28.97
N PRO A 11 26.61 -10.26 -28.20
CA PRO A 11 26.43 -10.19 -26.76
C PRO A 11 25.19 -9.35 -26.44
N ALA A 12 24.18 -9.97 -25.84
CA ALA A 12 23.17 -9.26 -25.06
C ALA A 12 23.87 -8.60 -23.86
N ARG A 13 24.27 -7.33 -24.02
CA ARG A 13 24.77 -6.52 -22.92
C ARG A 13 23.57 -5.85 -22.23
N LEU A 14 23.24 -6.38 -21.06
CA LEU A 14 22.38 -5.76 -20.04
C LEU A 14 22.97 -4.45 -19.49
N ARG A 15 22.10 -3.67 -18.82
CA ARG A 15 22.32 -2.66 -17.74
C ARG A 15 22.29 -1.19 -18.22
N ALA A 16 21.59 -0.26 -17.58
CA ALA A 16 21.08 -0.19 -16.20
C ALA A 16 19.76 0.61 -16.13
N VAL A 17 18.78 0.10 -15.38
CA VAL A 17 17.82 0.98 -14.70
C VAL A 17 18.63 1.65 -13.61
N ILE A 18 18.94 2.93 -13.78
CA ILE A 18 19.56 3.71 -12.71
C ILE A 18 18.46 3.95 -11.69
N SER A 19 18.34 3.01 -10.75
CA SER A 19 17.82 3.31 -9.43
C SER A 19 18.68 4.44 -8.87
N HIS A 20 18.06 5.48 -8.33
CA HIS A 20 18.73 6.45 -7.48
C HIS A 20 19.74 5.75 -6.56
N PRO A 21 20.92 6.33 -6.27
CA PRO A 21 21.81 5.81 -5.26
C PRO A 21 21.06 5.83 -3.94
N VAL A 22 20.48 4.68 -3.58
CA VAL A 22 19.84 4.49 -2.30
C VAL A 22 20.93 4.71 -1.27
N PRO A 23 20.79 5.67 -0.34
CA PRO A 23 21.83 5.92 0.64
C PRO A 23 22.15 4.59 1.31
N ALA A 24 23.42 4.18 1.34
CA ALA A 24 23.78 2.88 1.90
C ALA A 24 24.08 3.07 3.38
N CYS A 25 23.62 2.15 4.23
CA CYS A 25 23.99 2.14 5.64
C CYS A 25 25.51 2.10 5.75
N SER A 26 26.11 3.06 6.47
CA SER A 26 27.57 3.15 6.64
C SER A 26 28.18 1.95 7.39
N CYS A 27 27.36 1.13 8.04
CA CYS A 27 27.78 -0.06 8.77
C CYS A 27 27.77 -1.35 7.93
N CYS A 28 26.79 -1.52 7.04
CA CYS A 28 26.59 -2.80 6.32
C CYS A 28 26.41 -2.68 4.80
N GLY A 29 26.37 -1.46 4.24
CA GLY A 29 26.20 -1.23 2.81
C GLY A 29 24.82 -1.57 2.26
N ALA A 30 23.87 -1.98 3.11
CA ALA A 30 22.49 -2.22 2.69
C ALA A 30 21.83 -0.90 2.24
N PRO A 31 21.01 -0.92 1.18
CA PRO A 31 20.19 0.23 0.80
C PRO A 31 19.36 0.68 2.02
N THR A 32 19.57 1.90 2.52
CA THR A 32 18.65 2.51 3.49
C THR A 32 17.39 2.88 2.72
N PRO A 33 16.22 2.39 3.13
CA PRO A 33 14.97 2.83 2.53
C PRO A 33 14.95 4.37 2.52
N ASP A 34 14.66 4.96 1.37
CA ASP A 34 14.28 6.37 1.35
C ASP A 34 12.94 6.46 2.09
N ASP A 35 13.00 6.80 3.38
CA ASP A 35 11.82 6.92 4.23
C ASP A 35 10.98 8.14 3.88
N LYS A 36 11.49 9.00 2.99
CA LYS A 36 10.82 10.19 2.47
C LYS A 36 10.18 9.97 1.11
N ARG A 37 10.39 8.83 0.43
CA ARG A 37 9.71 8.51 -0.83
C ARG A 37 9.09 7.13 -0.83
N ILE A 38 7.81 7.06 -1.16
CA ILE A 38 7.05 5.82 -1.28
C ILE A 38 6.55 5.69 -2.72
N ASP A 39 6.97 4.64 -3.43
CA ASP A 39 6.49 4.35 -4.77
C ASP A 39 5.39 3.28 -4.75
N VAL A 40 4.22 3.61 -5.29
CA VAL A 40 3.10 2.70 -5.51
C VAL A 40 2.87 2.55 -7.00
N ARG A 41 2.52 1.35 -7.49
CA ARG A 41 2.35 1.11 -8.93
C ARG A 41 1.08 0.34 -9.25
N PHE A 42 0.30 0.85 -10.19
CA PHE A 42 -0.76 0.08 -10.84
C PHE A 42 -0.18 -0.82 -11.94
N GLY A 43 -0.60 -2.07 -11.96
CA GLY A 43 -0.16 -3.03 -12.98
C GLY A 43 -0.63 -2.63 -14.38
N LEU A 44 -1.93 -2.35 -14.51
CA LEU A 44 -2.65 -2.09 -15.76
C LEU A 44 -3.64 -0.93 -15.57
N PRO A 45 -4.13 -0.31 -16.67
CA PRO A 45 -5.30 0.57 -16.62
C PRO A 45 -6.54 -0.19 -16.12
N ASP A 46 -7.45 0.50 -15.42
CA ASP A 46 -8.64 -0.14 -14.84
C ASP A 46 -9.54 -0.77 -15.91
N ALA A 47 -9.69 -0.12 -17.05
CA ALA A 47 -10.49 -0.61 -18.18
C ALA A 47 -9.95 -1.92 -18.78
N VAL A 48 -8.66 -2.21 -18.61
CA VAL A 48 -7.96 -3.39 -19.16
C VAL A 48 -7.84 -4.50 -18.11
N PHE A 49 -7.92 -4.15 -16.83
CA PHE A 49 -7.77 -5.07 -15.71
C PHE A 49 -8.87 -6.14 -15.72
N GLY A 50 -8.49 -7.42 -15.64
CA GLY A 50 -9.44 -8.55 -15.71
C GLY A 50 -9.99 -8.86 -17.10
N GLY A 51 -9.61 -8.10 -18.13
CA GLY A 51 -9.93 -8.37 -19.54
C GLY A 51 -9.02 -9.40 -20.20
N ASP A 52 -9.17 -9.58 -21.52
CA ASP A 52 -8.36 -10.49 -22.32
C ASP A 52 -6.87 -10.06 -22.35
N GLU A 53 -5.98 -11.00 -22.06
CA GLU A 53 -4.53 -10.76 -22.10
C GLU A 53 -3.98 -10.80 -23.53
N GLN A 54 -4.63 -11.55 -24.43
CA GLN A 54 -4.17 -11.76 -25.81
C GLN A 54 -4.36 -10.50 -26.68
N GLY A 55 -5.35 -9.68 -26.34
CA GLY A 55 -5.58 -8.35 -26.93
C GLY A 55 -4.65 -7.25 -26.43
N ARG A 56 -3.65 -7.55 -25.57
CA ARG A 56 -2.71 -6.55 -25.03
C ARG A 56 -1.39 -6.61 -25.80
N ARG A 57 -0.88 -5.43 -26.19
CA ARG A 57 0.40 -5.28 -26.89
C ARG A 57 1.21 -4.17 -26.26
N HIS A 58 2.53 -4.38 -26.18
CA HIS A 58 3.49 -3.38 -25.71
C HIS A 58 4.33 -2.92 -26.91
N PRO A 59 4.02 -1.76 -27.53
CA PRO A 59 4.77 -1.25 -28.67
C PRO A 59 6.27 -1.14 -28.37
N ALA A 60 7.11 -1.55 -29.33
CA ALA A 60 8.57 -1.62 -29.18
C ALA A 60 9.04 -2.41 -27.94
N ASP A 61 8.23 -3.36 -27.45
CA ASP A 61 8.46 -4.14 -26.23
C ASP A 61 8.57 -3.28 -24.94
N LEU A 62 8.11 -2.02 -24.99
CA LEU A 62 8.18 -1.07 -23.88
C LEU A 62 7.02 -1.28 -22.90
N GLN A 63 7.35 -1.68 -21.67
CA GLN A 63 6.36 -1.89 -20.60
C GLN A 63 5.65 -0.60 -20.14
N ALA A 64 6.20 0.56 -20.50
CA ALA A 64 5.59 1.86 -20.26
C ALA A 64 4.50 2.21 -21.30
N LEU A 65 4.40 1.47 -22.40
CA LEU A 65 3.43 1.67 -23.46
C LEU A 65 2.49 0.47 -23.51
N LEU A 66 1.19 0.71 -23.71
CA LEU A 66 0.20 -0.35 -23.81
C LEU A 66 -0.85 0.02 -24.86
N GLN A 67 -1.06 -0.88 -25.80
CA GLN A 67 -2.22 -0.89 -26.68
C GLN A 67 -3.10 -2.08 -26.28
N ALA A 68 -4.39 -1.83 -26.05
CA ALA A 68 -5.35 -2.87 -25.67
C ALA A 68 -6.55 -2.83 -26.62
N ASP A 69 -6.81 -3.97 -27.28
CA ASP A 69 -7.89 -4.11 -28.24
C ASP A 69 -9.24 -3.76 -27.57
N GLY A 70 -9.99 -2.83 -28.19
CA GLY A 70 -11.27 -2.35 -27.65
C GLY A 70 -11.18 -1.37 -26.48
N HIS A 71 -9.99 -1.11 -25.93
CA HIS A 71 -9.79 -0.21 -24.78
C HIS A 71 -8.91 1.01 -25.09
N GLY A 72 -8.13 0.96 -26.17
CA GLY A 72 -7.34 2.08 -26.67
C GLY A 72 -5.85 2.02 -26.29
N SER A 73 -5.21 3.19 -26.28
CA SER A 73 -3.77 3.36 -26.11
C SER A 73 -3.43 4.06 -24.80
N PHE A 74 -2.38 3.59 -24.13
CA PHE A 74 -2.00 4.07 -22.81
C PHE A 74 -0.48 4.22 -22.69
N VAL A 75 -0.06 5.22 -21.94
CA VAL A 75 1.33 5.43 -21.50
C VAL A 75 1.37 5.47 -19.98
N ARG A 76 2.38 4.86 -19.38
CA ARG A 76 2.62 4.97 -17.94
C ARG A 76 3.14 6.35 -17.60
N CYS A 77 2.67 6.89 -16.48
CA CYS A 77 3.17 8.12 -15.91
C CYS A 77 3.22 8.04 -14.37
N LEU A 78 3.89 9.02 -13.76
CA LEU A 78 4.02 9.17 -12.32
C LEU A 78 3.15 10.33 -11.86
N LEU A 79 2.30 10.09 -10.87
CA LEU A 79 1.53 11.11 -10.17
C LEU A 79 2.19 11.34 -8.79
N PRO A 80 2.93 12.45 -8.61
CA PRO A 80 3.50 12.80 -7.32
C PRO A 80 2.43 13.38 -6.40
N VAL A 81 2.49 13.01 -5.12
CA VAL A 81 1.60 13.50 -4.05
C VAL A 81 2.45 13.84 -2.85
N ARG A 82 2.27 15.05 -2.32
CA ARG A 82 2.93 15.51 -1.10
C ARG A 82 2.12 15.06 0.10
N LEU A 83 2.77 14.36 1.04
CA LEU A 83 2.18 13.92 2.28
C LEU A 83 2.77 14.67 3.48
N THR A 84 2.03 14.72 4.57
CA THR A 84 2.53 15.20 5.87
C THR A 84 3.81 14.46 6.29
N ASP A 85 4.57 15.08 7.19
CA ASP A 85 5.92 14.65 7.62
C ASP A 85 7.00 14.71 6.52
N GLY A 86 6.72 15.45 5.44
CA GLY A 86 7.64 15.65 4.32
C GLY A 86 7.88 14.38 3.49
N ILE A 87 6.88 13.49 3.44
CA ILE A 87 6.93 12.27 2.64
C ILE A 87 6.34 12.54 1.25
N GLU A 88 7.00 12.08 0.20
CA GLU A 88 6.49 12.04 -1.16
C GLU A 88 5.93 10.65 -1.46
N LEU A 89 4.67 10.59 -1.89
CA LEU A 89 4.09 9.39 -2.49
C LEU A 89 4.10 9.57 -4.00
N VAL A 90 4.74 8.65 -4.72
CA VAL A 90 4.73 8.63 -6.17
C VAL A 90 3.93 7.45 -6.68
N ILE A 91 2.86 7.75 -7.40
CA ILE A 91 1.90 6.77 -7.89
C ILE A 91 2.15 6.54 -9.37
N GLY A 92 2.68 5.37 -9.73
CA GLY A 92 2.75 4.88 -11.10
C GLY A 92 1.36 4.52 -11.60
N THR A 93 0.81 5.35 -12.48
CA THR A 93 -0.53 5.26 -13.05
C THR A 93 -0.46 5.19 -14.58
N TRP A 94 -1.60 4.94 -15.22
CA TRP A 94 -1.73 4.96 -16.68
C TRP A 94 -2.50 6.19 -17.15
N LEU A 95 -2.03 6.76 -18.26
CA LEU A 95 -2.67 7.84 -18.99
C LEU A 95 -3.18 7.29 -20.32
N ARG A 96 -4.49 7.41 -20.58
CA ARG A 96 -5.07 7.10 -21.88
C ARG A 96 -4.75 8.23 -22.86
N ILE A 97 -4.10 7.87 -23.97
CA ILE A 97 -3.61 8.77 -25.02
C ILE A 97 -4.14 8.32 -26.39
N THR A 98 -3.83 9.09 -27.43
CA THR A 98 -4.18 8.72 -28.81
C THR A 98 -3.23 7.64 -29.35
N ASP A 99 -3.69 6.84 -30.31
CA ASP A 99 -2.84 5.86 -31.01
C ASP A 99 -1.65 6.52 -31.72
N ALA A 100 -1.87 7.75 -32.23
CA ALA A 100 -0.81 8.54 -32.86
C ALA A 100 0.27 8.95 -31.85
N ASP A 101 -0.12 9.35 -30.64
CA ASP A 101 0.82 9.65 -29.56
C ASP A 101 1.56 8.41 -29.09
N LEU A 102 0.89 7.26 -29.03
CA LEU A 102 1.51 5.98 -28.66
C LEU A 102 2.58 5.57 -29.69
N ALA A 103 2.29 5.69 -30.98
CA ALA A 103 3.25 5.41 -32.04
C ALA A 103 4.45 6.38 -31.98
N ARG A 104 4.19 7.68 -31.83
CA ARG A 104 5.23 8.71 -31.65
C ARG A 104 6.11 8.41 -30.45
N ALA A 105 5.52 7.98 -29.33
CA ALA A 105 6.25 7.61 -28.13
C ALA A 105 7.16 6.40 -28.37
N ALA A 106 6.63 5.35 -29.02
CA ALA A 106 7.40 4.14 -29.31
C ALA A 106 8.63 4.41 -30.19
N GLU A 107 8.52 5.34 -31.14
CA GLU A 107 9.64 5.75 -31.99
C GLU A 107 10.67 6.60 -31.24
N ALA A 108 10.23 7.47 -30.33
CA ALA A 108 11.08 8.42 -29.63
C ALA A 108 11.72 7.88 -28.33
N TRP A 109 11.17 6.81 -27.74
CA TRP A 109 11.44 6.38 -26.35
C TRP A 109 12.92 6.16 -26.02
N GLU A 110 13.65 5.48 -26.91
CA GLU A 110 15.07 5.14 -26.74
C GLU A 110 15.99 6.15 -27.44
N THR A 111 15.47 7.34 -27.76
CA THR A 111 16.19 8.39 -28.48
C THR A 111 16.29 9.65 -27.62
N PRO A 112 17.22 10.58 -27.93
CA PRO A 112 17.28 11.86 -27.24
C PRO A 112 16.02 12.73 -27.38
N ALA A 113 15.11 12.40 -28.31
CA ALA A 113 13.81 13.09 -28.45
C ALA A 113 12.82 12.71 -27.35
N TYR A 114 13.10 11.65 -26.57
CA TYR A 114 12.28 11.26 -25.41
C TYR A 114 12.06 12.41 -24.43
N ARG A 115 13.10 13.23 -24.19
CA ARG A 115 13.06 14.37 -23.26
C ARG A 115 12.00 15.42 -23.63
N ASP A 116 11.65 15.50 -24.91
CA ASP A 116 10.72 16.49 -25.44
C ASP A 116 9.29 15.96 -25.53
N LEU A 117 9.05 14.71 -25.10
CA LEU A 117 7.72 14.13 -25.12
C LEU A 117 6.82 14.77 -24.07
N VAL A 118 5.67 15.22 -24.56
CA VAL A 118 4.54 15.72 -23.78
C VAL A 118 3.31 14.94 -24.20
N PHE A 119 2.61 14.41 -23.20
CA PHE A 119 1.40 13.62 -23.36
C PHE A 119 0.22 14.37 -22.77
N GLU A 120 -0.81 14.57 -23.57
CA GLU A 120 -2.12 14.96 -23.08
C GLU A 120 -3.03 13.75 -23.10
N GLY A 121 -3.76 13.53 -22.02
CA GLY A 121 -4.63 12.36 -21.92
C GLY A 121 -5.54 12.39 -20.72
N THR A 122 -6.15 11.25 -20.42
CA THR A 122 -7.03 11.07 -19.25
C THR A 122 -6.48 9.99 -18.32
N LEU A 123 -6.50 10.24 -17.01
CA LEU A 123 -6.08 9.24 -16.03
C LEU A 123 -6.95 7.99 -16.13
N ALA A 124 -6.30 6.83 -16.22
CA ALA A 124 -6.95 5.54 -16.49
C ALA A 124 -6.97 4.60 -15.27
N ASN A 125 -6.57 5.09 -14.08
CA ASN A 125 -6.68 4.37 -12.82
C ASN A 125 -7.41 5.20 -11.75
N ALA A 126 -8.39 4.57 -11.11
CA ALA A 126 -9.15 5.07 -9.98
C ALA A 126 -8.28 5.02 -8.72
N THR A 127 -7.51 6.09 -8.50
CA THR A 127 -6.58 6.17 -7.36
C THR A 127 -7.30 6.63 -6.10
N ARG A 128 -7.36 5.77 -5.09
CA ARG A 128 -7.88 6.12 -3.76
C ARG A 128 -6.90 7.04 -3.01
N PRO A 129 -7.39 7.94 -2.13
CA PRO A 129 -8.79 8.21 -1.77
C PRO A 129 -9.59 9.06 -2.77
N TRP A 130 -9.00 9.42 -3.91
CA TRP A 130 -9.56 10.41 -4.83
C TRP A 130 -10.30 9.80 -6.03
N GLN A 131 -10.69 8.52 -5.96
CA GLN A 131 -11.15 7.76 -7.13
C GLN A 131 -12.24 8.46 -7.93
N ASP A 132 -13.25 9.01 -7.24
CA ASP A 132 -14.41 9.66 -7.86
C ASP A 132 -14.05 11.02 -8.48
N ARG A 133 -12.91 11.61 -8.08
CA ARG A 133 -12.41 12.90 -8.57
C ARG A 133 -11.37 12.76 -9.68
N LEU A 134 -10.73 11.59 -9.78
CA LEU A 134 -9.60 11.33 -10.69
C LEU A 134 -9.99 10.57 -11.96
N GLN A 135 -11.07 9.80 -11.92
CA GLN A 135 -11.49 9.01 -13.08
C GLN A 135 -11.74 9.90 -14.29
N ASP A 136 -11.07 9.58 -15.41
CA ASP A 136 -11.12 10.32 -16.67
C ASP A 136 -10.66 11.79 -16.59
N ALA A 137 -9.99 12.20 -15.50
CA ALA A 137 -9.46 13.56 -15.38
C ALA A 137 -8.40 13.82 -16.45
N ARG A 138 -8.56 14.93 -17.19
CA ARG A 138 -7.62 15.36 -18.23
C ARG A 138 -6.37 15.96 -17.60
N VAL A 139 -5.22 15.43 -17.99
CA VAL A 139 -3.91 15.82 -17.46
C VAL A 139 -2.85 15.90 -18.57
N THR A 140 -1.80 16.63 -18.26
CA THR A 140 -0.57 16.67 -19.06
C THR A 140 0.54 15.96 -18.30
N ALA A 141 1.21 15.03 -18.97
CA ALA A 141 2.39 14.35 -18.47
C ALA A 141 3.63 14.71 -19.31
N THR A 142 4.73 15.01 -18.64
CA THR A 142 5.98 15.48 -19.25
C THR A 142 7.17 14.68 -18.75
N VAL A 143 8.14 14.41 -19.62
CA VAL A 143 9.41 13.80 -19.21
C VAL A 143 10.25 14.83 -18.46
N LEU A 144 10.43 14.63 -17.14
CA LEU A 144 11.28 15.50 -16.32
C LEU A 144 12.72 15.01 -16.25
N ASN A 145 12.90 13.68 -16.28
CA ASN A 145 14.19 13.00 -16.19
C ASN A 145 14.29 11.97 -17.32
N GLU A 146 15.39 11.98 -18.09
CA GLU A 146 15.57 11.08 -19.25
C GLU A 146 15.54 9.58 -18.88
N GLY A 147 15.83 9.23 -17.62
CA GLY A 147 15.80 7.85 -17.12
C GLY A 147 14.48 7.41 -16.49
N GLU A 148 13.47 8.28 -16.45
CA GLU A 148 12.19 8.01 -15.79
C GLU A 148 11.03 8.16 -16.77
N ILE A 149 9.92 7.49 -16.47
CA ILE A 149 8.66 7.67 -17.20
C ILE A 149 8.11 9.09 -16.93
N PRO A 150 7.22 9.62 -17.80
CA PRO A 150 6.67 10.97 -17.65
C PRO A 150 5.99 11.22 -16.30
N TYR A 151 6.08 12.44 -15.78
CA TYR A 151 5.34 12.89 -14.60
C TYR A 151 4.11 13.66 -15.00
N VAL A 152 3.01 13.48 -14.29
CA VAL A 152 1.85 14.38 -14.35
C VAL A 152 2.29 15.73 -13.77
N THR A 153 2.25 16.78 -14.60
CA THR A 153 2.75 18.11 -14.22
C THR A 153 1.69 19.20 -14.30
N ALA A 154 0.61 18.96 -15.03
CA ALA A 154 -0.52 19.87 -15.10
C ALA A 154 -1.84 19.10 -15.27
N ALA A 155 -2.94 19.75 -14.92
CA ALA A 155 -4.27 19.22 -15.11
C ALA A 155 -5.29 20.33 -15.32
N ASP A 156 -6.30 20.04 -16.13
CA ASP A 156 -7.45 20.94 -16.31
C ASP A 156 -8.43 20.83 -15.13
N SER A 157 -8.37 19.70 -14.41
CA SER A 157 -9.24 19.44 -13.26
C SER A 157 -8.67 20.06 -11.99
N THR A 158 -9.53 20.77 -11.24
CA THR A 158 -9.18 21.30 -9.92
C THR A 158 -8.77 20.18 -8.96
N ALA A 159 -9.38 18.99 -9.08
CA ALA A 159 -9.05 17.85 -8.23
C ALA A 159 -7.61 17.35 -8.40
N VAL A 160 -7.14 17.15 -9.63
CA VAL A 160 -5.75 16.75 -9.86
C VAL A 160 -4.80 17.90 -9.48
N SER A 161 -5.17 19.16 -9.76
CA SER A 161 -4.37 20.30 -9.33
C SER A 161 -4.15 20.31 -7.82
N GLU A 162 -5.20 20.11 -7.02
CA GLU A 162 -5.10 19.98 -5.56
C GLU A 162 -4.14 18.85 -5.15
N ILE A 163 -4.23 17.69 -5.80
CA ILE A 163 -3.35 16.54 -5.51
C ILE A 163 -1.88 16.86 -5.78
N LEU A 164 -1.59 17.61 -6.84
CA LEU A 164 -0.23 18.00 -7.21
C LEU A 164 0.35 19.10 -6.32
N THR A 165 -0.49 20.01 -5.79
CA THR A 165 -0.01 21.24 -5.13
C THR A 165 -0.19 21.25 -3.62
N GLU A 166 -1.22 20.56 -3.09
CA GLU A 166 -1.52 20.52 -1.66
C GLU A 166 -0.74 19.41 -0.94
N GLU A 167 -0.63 19.55 0.37
CA GLU A 167 -0.16 18.49 1.27
C GLU A 167 -1.36 17.70 1.80
N TRP A 168 -1.22 16.38 1.88
CA TRP A 168 -2.26 15.46 2.33
C TRP A 168 -1.84 14.70 3.58
N ASP A 169 -2.79 14.42 4.47
CA ASP A 169 -2.53 13.56 5.62
C ASP A 169 -1.99 12.19 5.16
N ARG A 170 -0.78 11.88 5.63
CA ARG A 170 -0.01 10.69 5.30
C ARG A 170 -0.81 9.42 5.57
N ASP A 171 -1.40 9.31 6.74
CA ASP A 171 -2.05 8.07 7.17
C ASP A 171 -3.41 7.88 6.48
N TYR A 172 -4.15 8.97 6.27
CA TYR A 172 -5.38 8.99 5.48
C TYR A 172 -5.14 8.48 4.06
N VAL A 173 -4.09 8.96 3.38
CA VAL A 173 -3.76 8.52 2.02
C VAL A 173 -3.19 7.10 2.01
N LEU A 174 -2.16 6.82 2.82
CA LEU A 174 -1.44 5.55 2.78
C LEU A 174 -2.30 4.35 3.23
N SER A 175 -3.25 4.57 4.14
CA SER A 175 -4.15 3.51 4.62
C SER A 175 -5.09 2.97 3.53
N ARG A 176 -5.27 3.71 2.42
CA ARG A 176 -6.10 3.27 1.29
C ARG A 176 -5.42 2.24 0.39
N PHE A 177 -4.11 2.06 0.55
CA PHE A 177 -3.35 1.07 -0.20
C PHE A 177 -3.31 -0.26 0.54
N GLY A 178 -3.88 -1.30 -0.07
CA GLY A 178 -3.93 -2.65 0.50
C GLY A 178 -2.63 -3.44 0.42
N HIS A 179 -1.65 -3.02 -0.40
CA HIS A 179 -0.36 -3.72 -0.49
C HIS A 179 0.56 -3.36 0.69
N ALA A 180 1.69 -4.06 0.79
CA ALA A 180 2.65 -3.89 1.87
C ALA A 180 3.40 -2.58 1.69
N LEU A 181 3.40 -1.74 2.73
CA LEU A 181 4.11 -0.47 2.73
C LEU A 181 5.44 -0.58 3.48
N PRO A 182 6.45 0.22 3.12
CA PRO A 182 7.74 0.23 3.80
C PRO A 182 7.70 0.96 5.16
N VAL A 183 6.56 1.57 5.50
CA VAL A 183 6.38 2.40 6.69
C VAL A 183 5.15 1.99 7.49
N ALA A 184 5.13 2.32 8.78
CA ALA A 184 3.98 2.10 9.65
C ALA A 184 2.88 3.11 9.32
N VAL A 185 1.63 2.69 9.23
CA VAL A 185 0.51 3.56 8.83
C VAL A 185 -0.66 3.38 9.79
N ARG A 186 -1.18 4.49 10.34
CA ARG A 186 -2.44 4.48 11.08
C ARG A 186 -3.56 4.11 10.11
N THR A 187 -4.23 3.01 10.37
CA THR A 187 -5.30 2.48 9.54
C THR A 187 -6.59 2.44 10.34
N ARG A 188 -7.64 3.03 9.78
CA ARG A 188 -8.98 2.97 10.35
C ARG A 188 -9.55 1.56 10.17
N VAL A 189 -10.04 0.98 11.26
CA VAL A 189 -10.64 -0.36 11.30
C VAL A 189 -12.15 -0.25 11.09
N ASP A 190 -12.80 0.75 11.67
CA ASP A 190 -14.20 1.06 11.40
C ASP A 190 -14.49 2.54 11.73
N GLY A 191 -15.76 2.92 11.85
CA GLY A 191 -16.13 4.28 12.23
C GLY A 191 -15.62 4.74 13.61
N ARG A 192 -15.09 3.84 14.46
CA ARG A 192 -14.72 4.11 15.85
C ARG A 192 -13.28 3.75 16.20
N TRP A 193 -12.65 2.83 15.49
CA TRP A 193 -11.35 2.28 15.84
C TRP A 193 -10.29 2.56 14.78
N SER A 194 -9.07 2.83 15.23
CA SER A 194 -7.88 2.79 14.39
C SER A 194 -6.79 1.98 15.06
N MET A 195 -5.80 1.59 14.26
CA MET A 195 -4.58 0.99 14.77
C MET A 195 -3.40 1.21 13.83
N GLU A 196 -2.20 0.92 14.29
CA GLU A 196 -1.02 0.93 13.43
C GLU A 196 -0.91 -0.37 12.62
N ARG A 197 -0.92 -0.25 11.29
CA ARG A 197 -0.46 -1.29 10.39
C ARG A 197 1.05 -1.14 10.24
N THR A 198 1.82 -2.04 10.84
CA THR A 198 3.29 -2.01 10.80
C THR A 198 3.84 -2.26 9.38
N PRO A 199 5.08 -1.84 9.08
CA PRO A 199 5.70 -2.06 7.77
C PRO A 199 5.67 -3.51 7.31
N GLY A 200 5.57 -3.72 6.00
CA GLY A 200 5.57 -5.04 5.37
C GLY A 200 4.22 -5.78 5.43
N LEU A 201 3.23 -5.25 6.13
CA LEU A 201 1.89 -5.84 6.18
C LEU A 201 0.98 -5.31 5.08
N GLN A 202 0.38 -6.22 4.33
CA GLN A 202 -0.72 -5.96 3.40
C GLN A 202 -2.05 -5.92 4.16
N GLY A 203 -2.98 -5.05 3.77
CA GLY A 203 -4.31 -4.95 4.37
C GLY A 203 -5.44 -5.35 3.45
N ARG A 204 -6.40 -6.11 4.00
CA ARG A 204 -7.65 -6.49 3.34
C ARG A 204 -8.78 -6.57 4.35
N VAL A 205 -10.00 -6.28 3.91
CA VAL A 205 -11.22 -6.59 4.65
C VAL A 205 -11.76 -7.93 4.16
N VAL A 206 -12.01 -8.87 5.07
CA VAL A 206 -12.55 -10.21 4.79
C VAL A 206 -13.73 -10.43 5.72
N ASP A 207 -14.92 -10.64 5.16
CA ASP A 207 -16.17 -10.85 5.92
C ASP A 207 -16.48 -9.76 6.97
N GLY A 208 -16.08 -8.52 6.69
CA GLY A 208 -16.25 -7.38 7.60
C GLY A 208 -15.12 -7.21 8.64
N SER A 209 -14.22 -8.19 8.74
CA SER A 209 -13.07 -8.15 9.64
C SER A 209 -11.83 -7.61 8.93
N HIS A 210 -11.05 -6.79 9.61
CA HIS A 210 -9.80 -6.27 9.07
C HIS A 210 -8.67 -7.29 9.30
N ARG A 211 -7.95 -7.62 8.23
CA ARG A 211 -6.80 -8.51 8.27
C ARG A 211 -5.57 -7.85 7.69
N PHE A 212 -4.50 -7.85 8.48
CA PHE A 212 -3.17 -7.45 8.02
C PHE A 212 -2.26 -8.66 7.96
N HIS A 213 -1.52 -8.87 6.87
CA HIS A 213 -0.66 -10.04 6.72
C HIS A 213 0.63 -9.72 5.99
N GLY A 214 1.72 -10.38 6.40
CA GLY A 214 3.03 -10.29 5.79
C GLY A 214 3.89 -11.50 6.17
N PRO A 215 5.16 -11.54 5.76
CA PRO A 215 6.06 -12.63 6.12
C PRO A 215 6.12 -12.85 7.64
N GLY A 216 5.74 -14.06 8.07
CA GLY A 216 5.78 -14.50 9.47
C GLY A 216 4.90 -13.73 10.46
N ARG A 217 4.02 -12.83 9.99
CA ARG A 217 3.18 -11.98 10.85
C ARG A 217 1.79 -11.80 10.27
N THR A 218 0.76 -11.96 11.10
CA THR A 218 -0.63 -11.68 10.73
C THR A 218 -1.36 -11.02 11.90
N VAL A 219 -2.24 -10.07 11.59
CA VAL A 219 -3.14 -9.41 12.54
C VAL A 219 -4.58 -9.60 12.08
N PHE A 220 -5.46 -9.98 12.99
CA PHE A 220 -6.92 -10.08 12.80
C PHE A 220 -7.61 -9.12 13.76
N LEU A 221 -8.68 -8.47 13.30
CA LEU A 221 -9.39 -7.46 14.07
C LEU A 221 -10.89 -7.62 13.90
N ASP A 222 -11.58 -7.69 15.04
CA ASP A 222 -13.03 -7.75 15.12
C ASP A 222 -13.56 -6.65 16.05
N ALA A 223 -14.32 -5.73 15.47
CA ALA A 223 -14.98 -4.66 16.21
C ALA A 223 -16.36 -5.13 16.70
N LEU A 224 -16.59 -4.98 18.00
CA LEU A 224 -17.82 -5.40 18.66
C LEU A 224 -18.55 -4.18 19.21
N THR A 225 -19.75 -3.92 18.69
CA THR A 225 -20.66 -2.91 19.27
C THR A 225 -21.49 -3.54 20.38
N ARG A 226 -21.57 -2.89 21.54
CA ARG A 226 -22.36 -3.36 22.69
C ARG A 226 -23.53 -2.41 22.97
N ARG A 227 -24.68 -3.00 23.30
CA ARG A 227 -25.94 -2.28 23.51
C ARG A 227 -26.00 -1.50 24.83
N GLU A 228 -25.15 -1.83 25.79
CA GLU A 228 -25.15 -1.26 27.14
C GLU A 228 -23.89 -0.40 27.34
N PRO A 229 -23.95 0.92 27.06
CA PRO A 229 -22.78 1.79 27.15
C PRO A 229 -22.26 1.99 28.56
N ASP A 230 -23.13 1.86 29.58
CA ASP A 230 -22.81 2.07 31.00
C ASP A 230 -22.34 0.80 31.73
N ALA A 231 -22.15 -0.30 31.00
CA ALA A 231 -21.68 -1.54 31.60
C ALA A 231 -20.24 -1.40 32.11
N ASP A 232 -19.99 -1.87 33.32
CA ASP A 232 -18.65 -1.93 33.93
C ASP A 232 -17.63 -2.60 33.00
N LEU A 233 -16.49 -1.95 32.78
CA LEU A 233 -15.48 -2.40 31.80
C LEU A 233 -14.90 -3.77 32.18
N GLU A 234 -14.75 -4.05 33.47
CA GLU A 234 -14.23 -5.33 33.97
C GLU A 234 -15.24 -6.47 33.71
N ALA A 235 -16.52 -6.25 34.02
CA ALA A 235 -17.59 -7.20 33.67
C ALA A 235 -17.66 -7.45 32.14
N GLN A 236 -17.51 -6.38 31.36
CA GLN A 236 -17.45 -6.45 29.90
C GLN A 236 -16.26 -7.27 29.39
N LEU A 237 -15.07 -7.09 29.97
CA LEU A 237 -13.89 -7.88 29.64
C LEU A 237 -14.07 -9.33 30.07
N ALA A 238 -14.58 -9.59 31.27
CA ALA A 238 -14.83 -10.93 31.78
C ALA A 238 -15.78 -11.71 30.84
N ALA A 239 -16.78 -11.05 30.27
CA ALA A 239 -17.65 -11.65 29.24
C ALA A 239 -16.91 -12.01 27.94
N LEU A 240 -15.94 -11.20 27.49
CA LEU A 240 -15.12 -11.51 26.30
C LEU A 240 -14.15 -12.67 26.56
N LEU A 241 -13.69 -12.82 27.79
CA LEU A 241 -12.76 -13.88 28.20
C LEU A 241 -13.47 -15.20 28.53
N GLN A 242 -14.79 -15.29 28.40
CA GLN A 242 -15.51 -16.54 28.60
C GLN A 242 -15.04 -17.60 27.58
N GLY A 243 -14.47 -18.69 28.08
CA GLY A 243 -13.91 -19.77 27.24
C GLY A 243 -12.47 -19.52 26.77
N ALA A 244 -11.85 -18.40 27.15
CA ALA A 244 -10.42 -18.19 26.92
C ALA A 244 -9.57 -19.23 27.69
N PRO A 245 -8.41 -19.65 27.17
CA PRO A 245 -7.53 -20.55 27.87
C PRO A 245 -6.97 -19.91 29.14
N SER A 246 -6.77 -20.72 30.18
CA SER A 246 -6.02 -20.29 31.36
C SER A 246 -4.53 -20.26 31.01
N VAL A 247 -3.91 -19.09 31.09
CA VAL A 247 -2.46 -18.90 30.86
C VAL A 247 -1.74 -18.52 32.17
N PRO A 248 -0.43 -18.77 32.28
CA PRO A 248 0.40 -18.26 33.37
C PRO A 248 0.37 -16.73 33.47
N ALA A 249 0.64 -16.20 34.66
CA ALA A 249 0.60 -14.75 34.92
C ALA A 249 1.60 -13.96 34.06
N GLU A 250 2.74 -14.55 33.75
CA GLU A 250 3.76 -14.00 32.86
C GLU A 250 3.35 -13.99 31.39
N GLN A 251 2.29 -14.73 31.00
CA GLN A 251 1.75 -14.82 29.65
C GLN A 251 0.51 -13.96 29.41
N GLN A 252 0.25 -13.03 30.33
CA GLN A 252 -0.86 -12.08 30.24
C GLN A 252 -0.46 -10.70 30.72
N LEU A 253 -1.23 -9.71 30.31
CA LEU A 253 -1.02 -8.31 30.63
C LEU A 253 -2.37 -7.59 30.65
N THR A 254 -2.59 -6.76 31.67
CA THR A 254 -3.76 -5.89 31.77
C THR A 254 -3.30 -4.45 32.02
N GLU A 255 -3.79 -3.52 31.21
CA GLU A 255 -3.52 -2.09 31.32
C GLU A 255 -4.84 -1.35 31.55
N ARG A 256 -4.86 -0.44 32.53
CA ARG A 256 -6.05 0.31 32.93
C ARG A 256 -5.82 1.79 32.70
N GLU A 257 -6.66 2.39 31.88
CA GLU A 257 -6.66 3.80 31.55
C GLU A 257 -8.07 4.38 31.82
N PRO A 258 -8.23 5.68 32.09
CA PRO A 258 -9.55 6.29 32.23
C PRO A 258 -10.41 6.04 30.99
N GLY A 259 -11.53 5.32 31.16
CA GLY A 259 -12.45 4.99 30.06
C GLY A 259 -11.98 3.90 29.09
N CYS A 260 -10.86 3.23 29.38
CA CYS A 260 -10.28 2.21 28.52
C CYS A 260 -9.63 1.09 29.35
N LEU A 261 -10.04 -0.15 29.10
CA LEU A 261 -9.45 -1.34 29.70
C LEU A 261 -8.83 -2.19 28.60
N ARG A 262 -7.53 -2.45 28.69
CA ARG A 262 -6.83 -3.34 27.77
C ARG A 262 -6.43 -4.61 28.48
N HIS A 263 -6.63 -5.74 27.82
CA HIS A 263 -6.10 -7.02 28.28
C HIS A 263 -5.54 -7.79 27.11
N ALA A 264 -4.43 -8.50 27.32
CA ALA A 264 -3.89 -9.43 26.35
C ALA A 264 -3.32 -10.67 27.04
N PHE A 265 -3.37 -11.78 26.34
CA PHE A 265 -2.64 -12.99 26.68
C PHE A 265 -2.03 -13.61 25.44
N TRP A 266 -1.04 -14.48 25.60
CA TRP A 266 -0.42 -15.14 24.45
C TRP A 266 -0.17 -16.63 24.69
N THR A 267 -0.21 -17.39 23.61
CA THR A 267 -0.06 -18.84 23.61
C THR A 267 0.87 -19.28 22.49
N THR A 268 1.55 -20.41 22.68
CA THR A 268 2.27 -21.12 21.61
C THR A 268 1.51 -22.40 21.29
N THR A 269 1.27 -22.65 20.01
CA THR A 269 0.66 -23.89 19.53
C THR A 269 1.56 -24.52 18.48
N VAL A 270 1.56 -25.86 18.37
CA VAL A 270 2.25 -26.55 17.29
C VAL A 270 1.24 -26.85 16.18
N ARG A 271 1.45 -26.28 14.99
CA ARG A 271 0.66 -26.56 13.78
C ARG A 271 1.57 -27.14 12.71
N GLU A 272 1.20 -28.30 12.18
CA GLU A 272 1.97 -28.98 11.11
C GLU A 272 3.47 -29.16 11.44
N GLY A 273 3.78 -29.41 12.72
CA GLY A 273 5.16 -29.58 13.20
C GLY A 273 5.96 -28.29 13.37
N LYS A 274 5.34 -27.12 13.20
CA LYS A 274 5.95 -25.81 13.45
C LYS A 274 5.30 -25.13 14.65
N GLU A 275 6.11 -24.48 15.47
CA GLU A 275 5.60 -23.59 16.52
C GLU A 275 4.97 -22.35 15.86
N GLN A 276 3.81 -21.96 16.38
CA GLN A 276 3.11 -20.75 16.01
C GLN A 276 2.73 -20.02 17.30
N HIS A 277 3.11 -18.76 17.40
CA HIS A 277 2.80 -17.92 18.55
C HIS A 277 1.62 -17.02 18.23
N THR A 278 0.77 -16.77 19.21
CA THR A 278 -0.38 -15.89 19.05
C THR A 278 -0.60 -15.06 20.30
N LEU A 279 -0.70 -13.74 20.12
CA LEU A 279 -1.22 -12.82 21.13
C LEU A 279 -2.68 -12.53 20.83
N TYR A 280 -3.55 -12.74 21.80
CA TYR A 280 -4.93 -12.32 21.80
C TYR A 280 -5.05 -11.07 22.65
N GLY A 281 -5.54 -9.98 22.07
CA GLY A 281 -5.69 -8.69 22.73
C GLY A 281 -7.13 -8.22 22.68
N PHE A 282 -7.51 -7.49 23.71
CA PHE A 282 -8.82 -6.91 23.91
C PHE A 282 -8.63 -5.45 24.32
N VAL A 283 -9.39 -4.56 23.71
CA VAL A 283 -9.50 -3.15 24.09
C VAL A 283 -10.97 -2.86 24.30
N VAL A 284 -11.35 -2.54 25.54
CA VAL A 284 -12.73 -2.35 25.96
C VAL A 284 -12.93 -0.90 26.38
N VAL A 285 -13.97 -0.28 25.84
CA VAL A 285 -14.40 1.09 26.13
C VAL A 285 -15.91 1.12 26.34
N PRO A 286 -16.51 2.19 26.89
CA PRO A 286 -17.96 2.27 27.04
C PRO A 286 -18.71 1.97 25.74
N GLY A 287 -19.54 0.92 25.77
CA GLY A 287 -20.38 0.48 24.64
C GLY A 287 -19.66 -0.18 23.46
N ALA A 288 -18.36 -0.48 23.52
CA ALA A 288 -17.68 -1.22 22.46
C ALA A 288 -16.42 -1.96 22.92
N ALA A 289 -16.00 -2.93 22.11
CA ALA A 289 -14.69 -3.56 22.25
C ALA A 289 -14.06 -3.82 20.88
N LEU A 290 -12.73 -3.85 20.85
CA LEU A 290 -11.96 -4.36 19.72
C LEU A 290 -11.19 -5.60 20.18
N VAL A 291 -11.37 -6.71 19.47
CA VAL A 291 -10.59 -7.94 19.66
C VAL A 291 -9.51 -7.98 18.59
N THR A 292 -8.28 -8.28 18.99
CA THR A 292 -7.14 -8.44 18.09
C THR A 292 -6.48 -9.79 18.28
N GLY A 293 -6.08 -10.42 17.18
CA GLY A 293 -5.23 -11.61 17.17
C GLY A 293 -3.96 -11.32 16.37
N CYS A 294 -2.81 -11.33 17.03
CA CYS A 294 -1.50 -11.20 16.37
C CYS A 294 -0.83 -12.57 16.32
N VAL A 295 -0.74 -13.17 15.14
CA VAL A 295 -0.04 -14.43 14.89
C VAL A 295 1.36 -14.15 14.36
N PHE A 296 2.37 -14.82 14.90
CA PHE A 296 3.76 -14.63 14.49
C PHE A 296 4.59 -15.90 14.65
N ASP A 297 5.62 -16.02 13.81
CA ASP A 297 6.45 -17.23 13.71
C ASP A 297 7.56 -17.27 14.77
N GLU A 298 8.12 -16.12 15.15
CA GLU A 298 9.30 -16.04 16.03
C GLU A 298 8.95 -15.43 17.39
N THR A 299 9.38 -16.05 18.50
CA THR A 299 9.09 -15.54 19.87
C THR A 299 9.49 -14.08 20.12
N VAL A 300 10.54 -13.58 19.44
CA VAL A 300 10.98 -12.17 19.52
C VAL A 300 9.90 -11.18 19.05
N ASP A 301 9.00 -11.63 18.17
CA ASP A 301 7.91 -10.83 17.64
C ASP A 301 6.76 -10.62 18.64
N LEU A 302 6.83 -11.20 19.84
CA LEU A 302 5.91 -10.85 20.93
C LEU A 302 5.97 -9.35 21.26
N ALA A 303 7.15 -8.73 21.16
CA ALA A 303 7.29 -7.28 21.35
C ALA A 303 6.54 -6.50 20.27
N TRP A 304 6.63 -6.94 19.02
CA TRP A 304 5.86 -6.39 17.90
C TRP A 304 4.35 -6.57 18.12
N ALA A 305 3.90 -7.76 18.51
CA ALA A 305 2.49 -8.04 18.74
C ALA A 305 1.89 -7.16 19.85
N LYS A 306 2.65 -6.95 20.95
CA LYS A 306 2.27 -6.04 22.04
C LYS A 306 2.21 -4.58 21.56
N HIS A 307 3.16 -4.15 20.73
CA HIS A 307 3.15 -2.81 20.12
C HIS A 307 1.90 -2.59 19.27
N VAL A 308 1.60 -3.53 18.37
CA VAL A 308 0.40 -3.49 17.51
C VAL A 308 -0.88 -3.38 18.34
N TRP A 309 -1.04 -4.21 19.38
CA TRP A 309 -2.20 -4.16 20.28
C TRP A 309 -2.30 -2.83 21.04
N ARG A 310 -1.19 -2.34 21.61
CA ARG A 310 -1.17 -1.03 22.29
C ARG A 310 -1.45 0.13 21.34
N SER A 311 -1.16 -0.03 20.06
CA SER A 311 -1.42 1.01 19.07
C SER A 311 -2.90 1.28 18.86
N ILE A 312 -3.82 0.37 19.22
CA ILE A 312 -5.27 0.54 19.01
C ILE A 312 -5.78 1.81 19.69
N ARG A 313 -6.53 2.65 18.97
CA ARG A 313 -7.13 3.89 19.48
C ARG A 313 -8.62 3.95 19.16
N VAL A 314 -9.37 4.60 20.04
CA VAL A 314 -10.71 5.09 19.72
C VAL A 314 -10.55 6.40 18.97
N GLU A 315 -11.25 6.51 17.86
CA GLU A 315 -11.31 7.70 17.02
C GLU A 315 -12.61 8.45 17.32
N ASP A 316 -12.50 9.77 17.47
CA ASP A 316 -13.64 10.65 17.36
C ASP A 316 -14.08 10.67 15.89
N GLY A 317 -15.39 10.77 15.61
CA GLY A 317 -16.00 10.43 14.32
C GLY A 317 -15.59 11.27 13.08
N GLU A 318 -14.58 12.14 13.19
CA GLU A 318 -14.09 12.96 12.07
C GLU A 318 -12.81 12.36 11.49
N GLU A 319 -12.82 12.06 10.19
CA GLU A 319 -11.64 11.62 9.46
C GLU A 319 -10.95 12.86 8.89
N THR A 320 -9.76 13.19 9.40
CA THR A 320 -8.96 14.30 8.87
C THR A 320 -8.45 13.92 7.48
N THR A 321 -8.91 14.65 6.46
CA THR A 321 -8.58 14.35 5.05
C THR A 321 -7.38 15.13 4.51
N ARG A 322 -6.85 16.09 5.28
CA ARG A 322 -5.79 17.03 4.87
C ARG A 322 -4.84 17.30 6.03
#